data_AF-A0A378FTQ6-F1
#
_entry.id   AF-A0A378FTQ6-F1
#
_cell.length_a   1.000
_cell.length_b   1.000
_cell.length_c   1.000
_cell.angle_alpha   90.00
_cell.angle_beta   90.00
_cell.angle_gamma   90.00
#
_symmetry.space_group_name_H-M   'P 1'
#
loop_
_entity.id
_entity.type
_entity.pdbx_description
1 polymer ?
#
loop_
_entity_poly.entity_id
_entity_poly.type
_entity_poly.pdbx_seq_one_letter_code
_entity_poly.pdbx_strand_id
1 'polypeptide(L)'
;MGAANSHAAIMVRALGIPTVMGADIQPSLLHGHTLIVDGYRGELLVDPEPVLLQEYQRLISEENELSRLAEDDLQRASELKSGERVKVMLNAGLSPEHEEKLGSFVDGIGLYRTEIPFMLQSGLPLRRGAGRQYQGMLADV
;
A
#
# COMPACT_ATOMS: atom_id res chain seq x y z
N MET A 1 14.24 -0.41 -16.74
CA MET A 1 12.84 0.00 -16.92
C MET A 1 11.96 -0.71 -15.90
N GLY A 2 11.80 -0.13 -14.71
CA GLY A 2 10.81 -0.58 -13.74
C GLY A 2 9.49 0.07 -14.10
N ALA A 3 8.63 -0.65 -14.81
CA ALA A 3 7.32 -0.12 -15.21
C ALA A 3 6.47 0.19 -13.96
N ALA A 4 5.59 1.20 -14.05
CA ALA A 4 4.61 1.55 -13.01
C ALA A 4 3.70 0.37 -12.60
N ASN A 5 3.65 -0.69 -13.44
CA ASN A 5 2.90 -1.93 -13.22
C ASN A 5 3.79 -3.09 -12.75
N SER A 6 5.04 -2.84 -12.35
CA SER A 6 5.91 -3.89 -11.81
C SER A 6 5.37 -4.40 -10.48
N HIS A 7 5.67 -5.66 -10.16
CA HIS A 7 5.29 -6.27 -8.87
C HIS A 7 5.74 -5.39 -7.69
N ALA A 8 6.97 -4.85 -7.77
CA ALA A 8 7.49 -3.91 -6.79
C ALA A 8 6.63 -2.63 -6.70
N ALA A 9 6.29 -1.98 -7.82
CA ALA A 9 5.46 -0.77 -7.81
C ALA A 9 4.07 -1.00 -7.21
N ILE A 10 3.43 -2.13 -7.52
CA ILE A 10 2.12 -2.48 -6.97
C ILE A 10 2.20 -2.69 -5.45
N MET A 11 3.30 -3.29 -4.97
CA MET A 11 3.55 -3.52 -3.54
C MET A 11 3.73 -2.24 -2.75
N VAL A 12 4.68 -1.38 -3.13
CA VAL A 12 4.92 -0.13 -2.39
C VAL A 12 3.68 0.77 -2.39
N ARG A 13 2.91 0.77 -3.48
CA ARG A 13 1.61 1.47 -3.54
C ARG A 13 0.60 0.89 -2.56
N ALA A 14 0.49 -0.44 -2.47
CA ALA A 14 -0.40 -1.09 -1.52
C ALA A 14 0.00 -0.85 -0.05
N LEU A 15 1.30 -0.64 0.21
CA LEU A 15 1.82 -0.29 1.53
C LEU A 15 1.66 1.21 1.86
N GLY A 16 1.12 2.03 0.94
CA GLY A 16 1.00 3.47 1.14
C GLY A 16 2.35 4.20 1.16
N ILE A 17 3.40 3.60 0.59
CA ILE A 17 4.75 4.18 0.57
C ILE A 17 4.91 5.01 -0.70
N PRO A 18 5.13 6.35 -0.60
CA PRO A 18 5.41 7.20 -1.75
C PRO A 18 6.63 6.69 -2.52
N THR A 19 6.50 6.51 -3.83
CA THR A 19 7.57 5.93 -4.66
C THR A 19 7.67 6.64 -5.99
N VAL A 20 8.90 6.95 -6.38
CA VAL A 20 9.25 7.39 -7.74
C VAL A 20 10.12 6.31 -8.39
N MET A 21 9.72 5.86 -9.58
CA MET A 21 10.42 4.80 -10.32
C MET A 21 11.15 5.39 -11.52
N GLY A 22 12.31 4.82 -11.87
CA GLY A 22 13.04 5.19 -13.07
C GLY A 22 13.81 6.52 -12.97
N ALA A 23 14.03 7.02 -11.74
CA ALA A 23 14.92 8.15 -11.51
C ALA A 23 16.36 7.76 -11.85
N ASP A 24 17.01 8.52 -12.74
CA ASP A 24 18.43 8.37 -13.07
C ASP A 24 19.29 9.14 -12.06
N ILE A 25 19.33 8.64 -10.83
CA ILE A 25 19.98 9.31 -9.69
C ILE A 25 20.86 8.30 -8.96
N GLN A 26 22.10 8.69 -8.66
CA GLN A 26 23.01 7.88 -7.86
C GLN A 26 22.65 8.01 -6.37
N PRO A 27 22.32 6.92 -5.64
CA PRO A 27 21.89 7.00 -4.25
C PRO A 27 22.92 7.63 -3.31
N SER A 28 24.22 7.50 -3.63
CA SER A 28 25.31 8.12 -2.88
C SER A 28 25.21 9.64 -2.83
N LEU A 29 24.65 10.27 -3.87
CA LEU A 29 24.47 11.73 -3.95
C LEU A 29 23.30 12.24 -3.11
N LEU A 30 22.47 11.33 -2.59
CA LEU A 30 21.31 11.68 -1.74
C LEU A 30 21.63 11.57 -0.25
N HIS A 31 22.78 10.99 0.10
CA HIS A 31 23.14 10.77 1.49
C HIS A 31 23.37 12.10 2.22
N GLY A 32 22.68 12.30 3.35
CA GLY A 32 22.82 13.51 4.17
C GLY A 32 21.98 14.71 3.70
N HIS A 33 21.24 14.58 2.59
CA HIS A 33 20.35 15.61 2.07
C HIS A 33 18.91 15.43 2.58
N THR A 34 18.17 16.53 2.66
CA THR A 34 16.73 16.47 2.93
C THR A 34 16.00 16.19 1.63
N LEU A 35 15.13 15.19 1.63
CA LEU A 35 14.43 14.74 0.42
C LEU A 35 12.91 14.83 0.59
N ILE A 36 12.23 15.23 -0.47
CA ILE A 36 10.78 15.05 -0.61
C ILE A 36 10.54 14.14 -1.81
N VAL A 37 9.80 13.05 -1.58
CA VAL A 37 9.37 12.10 -2.62
C VAL A 37 7.92 12.41 -2.98
N ASP A 38 7.69 13.01 -4.13
CA ASP A 38 6.35 13.28 -4.64
C ASP A 38 5.93 12.15 -5.60
N GLY A 39 5.24 11.15 -5.04
CA GLY A 39 4.73 10.00 -5.80
C GLY A 39 3.59 10.34 -6.77
N TYR A 40 2.92 11.50 -6.59
CA TYR A 40 1.83 11.94 -7.47
C TYR A 40 2.39 12.55 -8.75
N ARG A 41 3.43 13.38 -8.62
CA ARG A 41 4.12 14.03 -9.75
C ARG A 41 5.25 13.20 -10.33
N GLY A 42 5.71 12.19 -9.60
CA GLY A 42 6.88 11.39 -9.98
C GLY A 42 8.19 12.16 -9.79
N GLU A 43 8.26 13.07 -8.82
CA GLU A 43 9.37 14.00 -8.61
C GLU A 43 10.14 13.68 -7.31
N LEU A 44 11.45 13.87 -7.32
CA LEU A 44 12.30 13.86 -6.14
C LEU A 44 12.91 15.24 -5.97
N LEU A 45 12.60 15.92 -4.86
CA LEU A 45 13.17 17.21 -4.50
C LEU A 45 14.32 16.99 -3.52
N VAL A 46 15.47 17.60 -3.79
CA VAL A 46 16.68 17.52 -2.96
C VAL A 46 16.95 18.90 -2.35
N ASP A 47 17.14 18.94 -1.03
CA ASP A 47 17.30 20.15 -0.22
C ASP A 47 16.29 21.25 -0.58
N PRO A 48 14.98 20.96 -0.49
CA PRO A 48 13.94 21.92 -0.81
C PRO A 48 14.04 23.14 0.11
N GLU A 49 13.66 24.31 -0.40
CA GLU A 49 13.59 25.52 0.41
C GLU A 49 12.63 25.34 1.61
N PRO A 50 12.88 25.99 2.76
CA PRO A 50 12.05 25.84 3.95
C PRO A 50 10.56 26.10 3.71
N VAL A 51 10.23 27.05 2.84
CA VAL A 51 8.84 27.36 2.45
C VAL A 51 8.16 26.18 1.75
N LEU A 52 8.89 25.50 0.86
CA LEU A 52 8.38 24.35 0.13
C LEU A 52 8.21 23.15 1.06
N LEU A 53 9.15 22.96 1.99
CA LEU A 53 9.06 21.92 3.02
C LEU A 53 7.82 22.11 3.91
N GLN A 54 7.52 23.34 4.32
CA GLN A 54 6.32 23.65 5.10
C GLN A 54 5.04 23.37 4.31
N GLU A 55 5.01 23.69 3.01
CA GLU A 55 3.86 23.43 2.16
C GLU A 55 3.59 21.93 1.99
N TYR A 56 4.63 21.12 1.74
CA TYR A 56 4.47 19.67 1.67
C TYR A 56 4.04 19.06 3.02
N GLN A 57 4.52 19.57 4.14
CA GLN A 57 4.02 19.16 5.46
C GLN A 57 2.53 19.47 5.65
N ARG A 58 2.08 20.65 5.19
CA ARG A 58 0.66 21.00 5.20
C ARG A 58 -0.16 20.02 4.35
N LEU A 59 0.29 19.72 3.12
CA LEU A 59 -0.38 18.77 2.23
C LEU A 59 -0.50 17.37 2.87
N ILE A 60 0.58 16.86 3.47
CA ILE A 60 0.57 15.58 4.18
C ILE A 60 -0.44 15.61 5.34
N SER A 61 -0.52 16.71 6.08
CA SER A 61 -1.48 16.85 7.19
C SER A 61 -2.93 16.84 6.72
N GLU A 62 -3.21 17.47 5.59
CA GLU A 62 -4.56 17.50 4.98
C GLU A 62 -4.95 16.13 4.44
N GLU A 63 -4.03 15.44 3.77
CA GLU A 63 -4.25 14.08 3.28
C GLU A 63 -4.51 13.09 4.43
N ASN A 64 -3.77 13.22 5.54
CA ASN A 64 -4.01 12.42 6.74
C ASN A 64 -5.38 12.72 7.36
N GLU A 65 -5.81 13.98 7.37
CA GLU A 65 -7.14 14.33 7.88
C GLU A 65 -8.27 13.80 6.99
N LEU A 66 -8.14 13.94 5.67
CA LEU A 66 -9.07 13.34 4.72
C LEU A 66 -9.13 11.82 4.86
N SER A 67 -7.99 11.18 5.07
CA SER A 67 -7.91 9.74 5.31
C SER A 67 -8.64 9.35 6.60
N ARG A 68 -8.49 10.11 7.68
CA ARG A 68 -9.25 9.91 8.93
C ARG A 68 -10.76 10.05 8.73
N LEU A 69 -11.20 11.08 8.02
CA LEU A 69 -12.63 11.27 7.72
C LEU A 69 -13.20 10.13 6.87
N ALA A 70 -12.41 9.58 5.94
CA ALA A 70 -12.79 8.40 5.18
C ALA A 70 -12.85 7.13 6.05
N GLU A 71 -11.99 7.02 7.06
CA GLU A 71 -12.06 5.92 8.05
C GLU A 71 -13.35 5.98 8.89
N ASP A 72 -13.82 7.17 9.25
CA ASP A 72 -15.10 7.33 9.97
C ASP A 72 -16.31 6.86 9.14
N ASP A 73 -16.21 6.92 7.81
CA ASP A 73 -17.25 6.47 6.88
C ASP A 73 -17.22 4.96 6.60
N LEU A 74 -16.23 4.21 7.11
CA LEU A 74 -16.12 2.75 6.93
C LEU A 74 -17.34 1.97 7.47
N GLN A 75 -18.12 2.57 8.38
CA GLN A 75 -19.33 1.95 8.93
C GLN A 75 -20.57 2.10 8.03
N ARG A 76 -20.51 2.90 6.95
CA ARG A 76 -21.65 3.10 6.06
C ARG A 76 -21.86 1.89 5.16
N ALA A 77 -23.12 1.66 4.80
CA ALA A 77 -23.46 0.65 3.82
C ALA A 77 -22.89 1.03 2.44
N SER A 78 -22.27 0.05 1.78
CA SER A 78 -21.75 0.17 0.42
C SER A 78 -22.89 0.21 -0.60
N GLU A 79 -23.44 1.39 -0.86
CA GLU A 79 -24.59 1.58 -1.75
C GLU A 79 -24.33 2.70 -2.77
N LEU A 80 -24.84 2.52 -4.00
CA LEU A 80 -24.88 3.57 -5.00
C LEU A 80 -25.88 4.67 -4.59
N LYS A 81 -25.78 5.85 -5.19
CA LYS A 81 -26.78 6.92 -5.01
C LYS A 81 -28.22 6.50 -5.37
N SER A 82 -28.37 5.45 -6.18
CA SER A 82 -29.65 4.84 -6.53
C SER A 82 -30.22 3.89 -5.46
N GLY A 83 -29.44 3.57 -4.41
CA GLY A 83 -29.81 2.61 -3.35
C GLY A 83 -29.47 1.15 -3.67
N GLU A 84 -28.80 0.87 -4.80
CA GLU A 84 -28.32 -0.47 -5.11
C GLU A 84 -27.05 -0.79 -4.30
N ARG A 85 -27.06 -1.92 -3.59
CA ARG A 85 -25.92 -2.40 -2.81
C ARG A 85 -24.80 -2.90 -3.73
N VAL A 86 -23.57 -2.47 -3.44
CA VAL A 86 -22.34 -2.95 -4.09
C VAL A 86 -21.49 -3.65 -3.05
N LYS A 87 -20.85 -4.76 -3.44
CA LYS A 87 -19.90 -5.45 -2.55
C LYS A 87 -18.55 -4.76 -2.61
N VAL A 88 -18.00 -4.43 -1.45
CA VAL A 88 -16.62 -3.93 -1.31
C VAL A 88 -15.77 -5.09 -0.81
N MET A 89 -14.86 -5.56 -1.65
CA MET A 89 -14.05 -6.73 -1.38
C MET A 89 -12.57 -6.34 -1.22
N LEU A 90 -11.89 -6.90 -0.23
CA LEU A 90 -10.49 -6.65 0.04
C LEU A 90 -9.57 -7.39 -0.93
N ASN A 91 -8.48 -6.73 -1.32
CA ASN A 91 -7.33 -7.34 -1.97
C ASN A 91 -6.28 -7.63 -0.88
N ALA A 92 -6.25 -8.87 -0.41
CA ALA A 92 -5.48 -9.34 0.74
C ALA A 92 -4.13 -9.97 0.33
N GLY A 93 -3.28 -10.24 1.31
CA GLY A 93 -1.90 -10.71 1.10
C GLY A 93 -0.91 -9.58 0.84
N LEU A 94 -1.16 -8.35 1.31
CA LEU A 94 -0.29 -7.19 1.13
C LEU A 94 0.24 -6.65 2.48
N SER A 95 -0.63 -6.54 3.48
CA SER A 95 -0.27 -6.10 4.83
C SER A 95 -1.23 -6.72 5.85
N PRO A 96 -0.76 -7.66 6.68
CA PRO A 96 -1.59 -8.30 7.71
C PRO A 96 -2.25 -7.29 8.66
N GLU A 97 -1.52 -6.22 9.02
CA GLU A 97 -2.01 -5.18 9.93
C GLU A 97 -3.18 -4.39 9.32
N HIS A 98 -3.09 -4.02 8.04
CA HIS A 98 -4.18 -3.33 7.35
C HIS A 98 -5.38 -4.25 7.10
N GLU A 99 -5.11 -5.53 6.80
CA GLU A 99 -6.15 -6.53 6.55
C GLU A 99 -6.97 -6.82 7.81
N GLU A 100 -6.32 -6.88 8.98
CA GLU A 100 -6.99 -7.03 10.27
C GLU A 100 -7.86 -5.80 10.59
N LYS A 101 -7.33 -4.58 10.39
CA LYS A 101 -8.08 -3.33 10.63
C LYS A 101 -9.32 -3.23 9.73
N LEU A 102 -9.22 -3.64 8.47
CA LEU A 102 -10.29 -3.49 7.47
C LEU A 102 -11.26 -4.68 7.43
N GLY A 103 -10.90 -5.84 8.00
CA GLY A 103 -11.66 -7.08 7.85
C GLY A 103 -13.13 -6.99 8.30
N SER A 104 -13.43 -6.10 9.25
CA SER A 104 -14.80 -5.86 9.74
C SER A 104 -15.64 -4.91 8.88
N PHE A 105 -15.02 -4.20 7.94
CA PHE A 105 -15.66 -3.16 7.12
C PHE A 105 -15.84 -3.54 5.65
N VAL A 106 -15.42 -4.76 5.27
CA VAL A 106 -15.47 -5.27 3.89
C VAL A 106 -16.40 -6.48 3.81
N ASP A 107 -17.03 -6.71 2.66
CA ASP A 107 -17.94 -7.84 2.44
C ASP A 107 -17.19 -9.18 2.22
N GLY A 108 -15.85 -9.15 2.21
CA GLY A 108 -14.99 -10.32 2.12
C GLY A 108 -13.67 -10.06 1.37
N ILE A 109 -12.97 -11.13 1.01
CA ILE A 109 -11.73 -11.08 0.21
C ILE A 109 -12.07 -11.37 -1.26
N GLY A 110 -11.79 -10.43 -2.15
CA GLY A 110 -12.02 -10.56 -3.59
C GLY A 110 -10.80 -11.02 -4.36
N LEU A 111 -9.61 -10.77 -3.81
CA LEU A 111 -8.32 -11.18 -4.38
C LEU A 111 -7.36 -11.47 -3.23
N TYR A 112 -6.69 -12.62 -3.25
CA TYR A 112 -5.65 -12.96 -2.27
C TYR A 112 -4.32 -13.17 -2.99
N ARG A 113 -3.32 -12.37 -2.63
CA ARG A 113 -1.97 -12.42 -3.22
C ARG A 113 -1.07 -13.33 -2.40
N THR A 114 -0.65 -14.43 -3.01
CA THR A 114 0.19 -15.45 -2.35
C THR A 114 1.69 -15.20 -2.57
N GLU A 115 2.02 -14.38 -3.56
CA GLU A 115 3.37 -14.05 -3.96
C GLU A 115 4.09 -13.10 -2.99
N ILE A 116 3.34 -12.30 -2.22
CA ILE A 116 3.93 -11.24 -1.37
C ILE A 116 4.56 -11.79 -0.09
N PRO A 117 3.88 -12.66 0.70
CA PRO A 117 4.53 -13.29 1.86
C PRO A 117 5.78 -14.10 1.44
N PHE A 118 5.76 -14.61 0.20
CA PHE A 118 6.84 -15.37 -0.39
C PHE A 118 8.05 -14.51 -0.81
N MET A 119 7.84 -13.25 -1.21
CA MET A 119 8.91 -12.32 -1.54
C MET A 119 9.54 -11.66 -0.31
N LEU A 120 8.75 -11.47 0.77
CA LEU A 120 9.24 -10.94 2.06
C LEU A 120 10.08 -11.97 2.85
N GLN A 121 9.83 -13.26 2.63
CA GLN A 121 10.73 -14.32 3.08
C GLN A 121 11.90 -14.41 2.10
N SER A 122 13.08 -13.99 2.54
CA SER A 122 14.35 -14.05 1.81
C SER A 122 14.66 -15.49 1.32
N GLY A 123 14.10 -15.89 0.17
CA GLY A 123 14.39 -17.15 -0.51
C GLY A 123 13.16 -17.99 -0.80
N LEU A 124 12.99 -18.39 -2.07
CA LEU A 124 12.06 -19.44 -2.46
C LEU A 124 12.31 -20.68 -1.58
N PRO A 125 11.33 -21.22 -0.85
CA PRO A 125 11.40 -22.58 -0.35
C PRO A 125 11.49 -23.48 -1.60
N LEU A 126 12.64 -24.13 -1.80
CA LEU A 126 12.78 -25.20 -2.77
C LEU A 126 11.57 -26.14 -2.61
N ARG A 127 10.94 -26.51 -3.73
CA ARG A 127 9.73 -27.37 -3.89
C ARG A 127 9.71 -28.63 -3.00
N ARG A 128 9.60 -28.51 -1.67
CA ARG A 128 9.37 -29.61 -0.70
C ARG A 128 8.65 -29.15 0.57
N GLY A 129 8.19 -27.90 0.64
CA GLY A 129 7.53 -27.33 1.83
C GLY A 129 6.06 -26.91 1.68
N ALA A 130 5.48 -26.98 0.49
CA ALA A 130 4.14 -26.42 0.21
C ALA A 130 2.97 -27.20 0.84
N GLY A 131 3.21 -28.28 1.58
CA GLY A 131 2.13 -29.12 2.14
C GLY A 131 1.61 -28.69 3.51
N ARG A 132 2.36 -27.87 4.27
CA ARG A 132 2.06 -27.67 5.71
C ARG A 132 1.38 -26.36 6.09
N GLN A 133 1.37 -25.33 5.23
CA GLN A 133 0.69 -24.06 5.53
C GLN A 133 -0.81 -24.06 5.20
N TYR A 134 -1.28 -24.98 4.36
CA TYR A 134 -2.70 -25.04 3.96
C TYR A 134 -3.63 -25.72 4.98
N GLN A 135 -3.10 -26.42 5.99
CA GLN A 135 -3.94 -27.11 6.99
C GLN A 135 -4.36 -26.23 8.17
N GLY A 136 -3.71 -25.08 8.41
CA GLY A 136 -4.06 -24.20 9.53
C GLY A 136 -5.27 -23.29 9.28
N MET A 137 -5.58 -22.98 8.01
CA MET A 137 -6.59 -21.98 7.65
C MET A 137 -7.98 -22.56 7.35
N LEU A 138 -8.12 -23.89 7.34
CA LEU A 138 -9.40 -24.59 7.12
C LEU A 138 -10.01 -25.17 8.40
N ALA A 139 -9.39 -24.94 9.56
CA ALA A 139 -9.86 -25.46 10.85
C ALA A 139 -10.75 -24.48 11.63
N ASP A 140 -10.82 -23.22 11.23
CA ASP A 140 -11.64 -22.18 11.87
C ASP A 140 -12.74 -21.67 10.92
N VAL A 141 -13.63 -22.58 10.52
CA VAL A 141 -14.98 -22.26 10.00
C VAL A 141 -16.01 -23.02 10.82
#